data_AF-A0A7V4WE90-F1
#
_entry.id   AF-A0A7V4WE90-F1
#
_cell.length_a   1.000
_cell.length_b   1.000
_cell.length_c   1.000
_cell.angle_alpha   90.00
_cell.angle_beta   90.00
_cell.angle_gamma   90.00
#
_symmetry.space_group_name_H-M   'P 1'
#
loop_
_entity.id
_entity.type
_entity.pdbx_description
1 polymer ?
#
loop_
_entity_poly.entity_id
_entity_poly.type
_entity_poly.pdbx_seq_one_letter_code
_entity_poly.pdbx_strand_id
1 'polypeptide(L)'
;KWCQPLSKWKKYFNTWIRTSNPENLLHSSIFFDFRGTWGDMALADELKAYLLGAIGSWAGFLRNLTENTLYFKPPIGLFGKFVVKTQGEQKGSLDIKLAMLPLIDFTRVYALKNGISQTNTLTRLFRLYTRHALTNKEYTDIVKAYNYMMQLRFLRQITTIMDEEKSPDNYINPHNLSVLDQTLLKEILKMIEKLQQKLSIEFTGVA
;
A
#
# COMPACT_ATOMS: atom_id res chain seq x y z
N LYS A 1 -19.85 14.36 3.83
CA LYS A 1 -19.76 12.93 4.26
C LYS A 1 -18.75 12.70 5.39
N TRP A 2 -17.59 13.37 5.39
CA TRP A 2 -16.46 13.08 6.29
C TRP A 2 -16.38 13.89 7.60
N CYS A 3 -17.07 15.02 7.73
CA CYS A 3 -17.24 15.68 9.03
C CYS A 3 -18.27 14.88 9.84
N GLN A 4 -17.81 14.10 10.82
CA GLN A 4 -18.65 13.19 11.60
C GLN A 4 -18.14 13.10 13.05
N PRO A 5 -19.04 12.84 14.02
CA PRO A 5 -18.65 12.58 15.40
C PRO A 5 -17.86 11.26 15.50
N LEU A 6 -17.02 11.15 16.53
CA LEU A 6 -16.17 9.99 16.79
C LEU A 6 -16.95 8.66 16.81
N SER A 7 -18.14 8.66 17.40
CA SER A 7 -19.02 7.48 17.45
C SER A 7 -19.41 6.97 16.06
N LYS A 8 -19.59 7.87 15.08
CA LYS A 8 -19.91 7.50 13.71
C LYS A 8 -18.68 7.02 12.93
N TRP A 9 -17.51 7.61 13.19
CA TRP A 9 -16.24 7.09 12.69
C TRP A 9 -16.01 5.64 13.13
N LYS A 10 -16.20 5.33 14.42
CA LYS A 10 -16.12 3.96 14.94
C LYS A 10 -17.07 3.01 14.19
N LYS A 11 -18.29 3.45 13.88
CA LYS A 11 -19.26 2.69 13.06
C LYS A 11 -18.78 2.47 11.62
N TYR A 12 -18.23 3.49 10.97
CA TYR A 12 -17.69 3.36 9.61
C TYR A 12 -16.59 2.31 9.52
N PHE A 13 -15.63 2.35 10.43
CA PHE A 13 -14.58 1.34 10.47
C PHE A 13 -15.14 -0.05 10.73
N ASN A 14 -16.06 -0.22 11.68
CA ASN A 14 -16.70 -1.52 11.90
C ASN A 14 -17.34 -2.06 10.61
N THR A 15 -18.04 -1.23 9.85
CA THR A 15 -18.62 -1.62 8.56
C THR A 15 -17.52 -1.97 7.57
N TRP A 16 -16.54 -1.09 7.37
CA TRP A 16 -15.49 -1.30 6.36
C TRP A 16 -14.68 -2.56 6.59
N ILE A 17 -14.32 -2.84 7.84
CA ILE A 17 -13.56 -4.03 8.14
C ILE A 17 -14.45 -5.28 7.97
N ARG A 18 -15.75 -5.21 8.30
CA ARG A 18 -16.69 -6.36 8.23
C ARG A 18 -17.18 -6.73 6.82
N THR A 19 -17.00 -5.85 5.84
CA THR A 19 -17.52 -6.05 4.49
C THR A 19 -16.41 -6.11 3.46
N SER A 20 -16.48 -7.06 2.54
CA SER A 20 -15.47 -7.29 1.49
C SER A 20 -15.74 -6.56 0.17
N ASN A 21 -16.61 -5.54 0.15
CA ASN A 21 -16.86 -4.81 -1.11
C ASN A 21 -15.68 -3.87 -1.46
N PRO A 22 -15.36 -3.69 -2.77
CA PRO A 22 -14.17 -2.94 -3.18
C PRO A 22 -14.10 -1.49 -2.67
N GLU A 23 -15.23 -0.79 -2.56
CA GLU A 23 -15.28 0.59 -2.06
C GLU A 23 -14.91 0.66 -0.57
N ASN A 24 -15.41 -0.26 0.25
CA ASN A 24 -15.14 -0.34 1.67
C ASN A 24 -13.69 -0.78 1.95
N LEU A 25 -13.15 -1.66 1.11
CA LEU A 25 -11.75 -2.04 1.14
C LEU A 25 -10.84 -0.84 0.81
N LEU A 26 -11.16 -0.05 -0.21
CA LEU A 26 -10.41 1.17 -0.51
C LEU A 26 -10.50 2.19 0.64
N HIS A 27 -11.69 2.39 1.20
CA HIS A 27 -11.85 3.26 2.37
C HIS A 27 -11.04 2.74 3.56
N SER A 28 -11.00 1.44 3.81
CA SER A 28 -10.21 0.89 4.89
C SER A 28 -8.73 1.20 4.70
N SER A 29 -8.15 0.94 3.52
CA SER A 29 -6.72 1.21 3.28
C SER A 29 -6.34 2.69 3.45
N ILE A 30 -7.23 3.61 3.06
CA ILE A 30 -7.02 5.06 3.21
C ILE A 30 -7.18 5.48 4.68
N PHE A 31 -8.31 5.15 5.30
CA PHE A 31 -8.65 5.69 6.61
C PHE A 31 -7.90 5.00 7.73
N PHE A 32 -7.38 3.78 7.57
CA PHE A 32 -6.51 3.16 8.59
C PHE A 32 -5.20 3.92 8.83
N ASP A 33 -4.79 4.77 7.89
CA ASP A 33 -3.56 5.56 8.00
C ASP A 33 -3.82 7.00 8.47
N PHE A 34 -4.99 7.27 9.05
CA PHE A 34 -5.31 8.59 9.60
C PHE A 34 -4.37 9.01 10.73
N ARG A 35 -4.21 10.33 10.87
CA ARG A 35 -3.46 10.97 11.96
C ARG A 35 -4.16 12.25 12.36
N GLY A 36 -4.15 12.55 13.67
CA GLY A 36 -4.51 13.89 14.15
C GLY A 36 -3.48 14.89 13.63
N THR A 37 -3.93 15.93 12.95
CA THR A 37 -3.06 17.02 12.47
C THR A 37 -3.46 18.37 13.02
N TRP A 38 -4.75 18.56 13.30
CA TRP A 38 -5.27 19.77 13.92
C TRP A 38 -6.56 19.48 14.73
N GLY A 39 -6.82 20.26 15.77
CA GLY A 39 -7.95 20.12 16.70
C GLY A 39 -7.58 19.36 17.97
N ASP A 40 -8.58 18.72 18.57
CA ASP A 40 -8.39 17.84 19.71
C ASP A 40 -7.80 16.50 19.28
N MET A 41 -6.52 16.28 19.59
CA MET A 41 -5.79 15.05 19.25
C MET A 41 -6.33 13.83 19.97
N ALA A 42 -7.00 14.00 21.13
CA ALA A 42 -7.56 12.89 21.89
C ALA A 42 -8.63 12.13 21.09
N LEU A 43 -9.37 12.80 20.21
CA LEU A 43 -10.34 12.16 19.32
C LEU A 43 -9.66 11.20 18.34
N ALA A 44 -8.51 11.60 17.79
CA ALA A 44 -7.75 10.76 16.87
C ALA A 44 -7.09 9.58 17.59
N ASP A 45 -6.56 9.82 18.80
CA ASP A 45 -5.95 8.77 19.61
C ASP A 45 -6.98 7.76 20.13
N GLU A 46 -8.16 8.20 20.56
CA GLU A 46 -9.26 7.33 20.97
C GLU A 46 -9.75 6.47 19.80
N LEU A 47 -9.90 7.06 18.61
CA LEU A 47 -10.26 6.30 17.42
C LEU A 47 -9.19 5.25 17.09
N LYS A 48 -7.91 5.60 17.21
CA LYS A 48 -6.80 4.70 16.91
C LYS A 48 -6.75 3.55 17.90
N ALA A 49 -6.89 3.84 19.20
CA ALA A 49 -6.96 2.83 20.25
C ALA A 49 -8.14 1.88 20.04
N TYR A 50 -9.31 2.41 19.67
CA TYR A 50 -10.48 1.60 19.33
C TYR A 50 -10.20 0.60 18.19
N LEU A 51 -9.54 1.07 17.13
CA LEU A 51 -9.22 0.22 15.97
C LEU A 51 -8.16 -0.84 16.30
N LEU A 52 -7.13 -0.48 17.06
CA LEU A 52 -6.12 -1.45 17.50
C LEU A 52 -6.74 -2.53 18.41
N GLY A 53 -7.66 -2.16 19.30
CA GLY A 53 -8.42 -3.11 20.10
C GLY A 53 -9.31 -4.05 19.27
N ALA A 54 -9.84 -3.56 18.14
CA ALA A 54 -10.64 -4.38 17.22
C ALA A 54 -9.80 -5.44 16.48
N ILE A 55 -8.52 -5.16 16.19
CA ILE A 55 -7.62 -6.12 15.53
C ILE A 55 -7.38 -7.36 16.40
N GLY A 56 -7.17 -7.17 17.71
CA GLY A 56 -6.95 -8.30 18.63
C GLY A 56 -8.20 -9.11 18.94
N SER A 57 -9.39 -8.51 18.85
CA SER A 57 -10.66 -9.16 19.18
C SER A 57 -11.35 -9.81 17.97
N TRP A 58 -10.87 -9.56 16.75
CA TRP A 58 -11.52 -10.09 15.55
C TRP A 58 -10.55 -10.72 14.54
N ALA A 59 -10.55 -12.05 14.51
CA ALA A 59 -9.70 -12.85 13.61
C ALA A 59 -9.90 -12.54 12.12
N GLY A 60 -11.10 -12.10 11.70
CA GLY A 60 -11.40 -11.78 10.30
C GLY A 60 -10.81 -10.46 9.80
N PHE A 61 -10.33 -9.59 10.71
CA PHE A 61 -9.83 -8.26 10.35
C PHE A 61 -8.66 -8.36 9.35
N LEU A 62 -7.61 -9.10 9.72
CA LEU A 62 -6.38 -9.18 8.92
C LEU A 62 -6.61 -9.95 7.62
N ARG A 63 -7.53 -10.92 7.62
CA ARG A 63 -8.00 -11.61 6.42
C ARG A 63 -8.63 -10.63 5.43
N ASN A 64 -9.60 -9.82 5.87
CA ASN A 64 -10.29 -8.87 4.98
C ASN A 64 -9.34 -7.77 4.47
N LEU A 65 -8.42 -7.30 5.31
CA LEU A 65 -7.40 -6.34 4.88
C LEU A 65 -6.40 -6.96 3.88
N THR A 66 -6.11 -8.25 4.02
CA THR A 66 -5.30 -9.00 3.06
C THR A 66 -6.03 -9.16 1.73
N GLU A 67 -7.33 -9.51 1.74
CA GLU A 67 -8.13 -9.62 0.51
C GLU A 67 -8.10 -8.32 -0.33
N ASN A 68 -8.12 -7.16 0.34
CA ASN A 68 -7.91 -5.86 -0.33
C ASN A 68 -6.52 -5.73 -0.96
N THR A 69 -5.49 -6.15 -0.23
CA THR A 69 -4.11 -6.12 -0.72
C THR A 69 -3.98 -6.96 -1.99
N LEU A 70 -4.71 -8.07 -2.09
CA LEU A 70 -4.70 -8.99 -3.24
C LEU A 70 -5.50 -8.47 -4.45
N TYR A 71 -6.38 -7.48 -4.26
CA TYR A 71 -7.18 -6.89 -5.34
C TYR A 71 -6.29 -6.15 -6.35
N PHE A 72 -5.30 -5.39 -5.87
CA PHE A 72 -4.36 -4.67 -6.74
C PHE A 72 -3.15 -5.56 -7.02
N LYS A 73 -2.96 -5.98 -8.27
CA LYS A 73 -1.80 -6.80 -8.65
C LYS A 73 -0.64 -5.93 -9.13
N PRO A 74 0.62 -6.28 -8.81
CA PRO A 74 1.78 -5.63 -9.39
C PRO A 74 1.72 -5.78 -10.92
N PRO A 75 2.05 -4.72 -11.70
CA PRO A 75 1.97 -4.74 -13.17
C PRO A 75 3.11 -5.53 -13.83
N ILE A 76 3.23 -6.81 -13.47
CA ILE A 76 4.18 -7.77 -14.03
C ILE A 76 3.42 -9.02 -14.47
N GLY A 77 3.63 -9.41 -15.72
CA GLY A 77 3.02 -10.59 -16.32
C GLY A 77 3.99 -11.75 -16.43
N LEU A 78 3.54 -12.80 -17.12
CA LEU A 78 4.37 -13.97 -17.40
C LEU A 78 5.69 -13.58 -18.07
N PHE A 79 6.74 -14.32 -17.75
CA PHE A 79 8.11 -14.07 -18.24
C PHE A 79 8.67 -12.68 -17.88
N GLY A 80 8.12 -11.99 -16.87
CA GLY A 80 8.62 -10.70 -16.41
C GLY A 80 8.35 -9.55 -17.38
N LYS A 81 7.31 -9.64 -18.20
CA LYS A 81 6.85 -8.54 -19.06
C LYS A 81 6.03 -7.54 -18.23
N PHE A 82 6.23 -6.24 -18.45
CA PHE A 82 5.38 -5.23 -17.81
C PHE A 82 3.94 -5.34 -18.30
N VAL A 83 2.99 -5.20 -17.38
CA VAL A 83 1.58 -5.03 -17.72
C VAL A 83 1.31 -3.54 -17.80
N VAL A 84 1.03 -3.06 -19.01
CA VAL A 84 0.80 -1.65 -19.32
C VAL A 84 -0.60 -1.44 -19.88
N LYS A 85 -1.10 -0.21 -19.80
CA LYS A 85 -2.36 0.17 -20.43
C LYS A 85 -2.27 -0.03 -21.94
N THR A 86 -3.31 -0.64 -22.51
CA THR A 86 -3.37 -0.98 -23.94
C THR A 86 -4.07 0.08 -24.79
N GLN A 87 -4.82 1.00 -24.16
CA GLN A 87 -5.65 2.01 -24.81
C GLN A 87 -5.66 3.33 -24.01
N GLY A 88 -6.16 4.39 -24.65
CA GLY A 88 -6.25 5.73 -24.10
C GLY A 88 -4.95 6.53 -24.20
N GLU A 89 -4.98 7.76 -23.66
CA GLU A 89 -3.82 8.69 -23.64
C GLU A 89 -2.59 8.07 -22.97
N GLN A 90 -2.82 7.17 -22.02
CA GLN A 90 -1.79 6.52 -21.21
C GLN A 90 -1.35 5.16 -21.79
N LYS A 91 -1.53 4.93 -23.09
CA LYS A 91 -1.14 3.67 -23.73
C LYS A 91 0.37 3.41 -23.59
N GLY A 92 0.73 2.19 -23.22
CA GLY A 92 2.12 1.78 -23.02
C GLY A 92 2.70 2.13 -21.65
N SER A 93 1.93 2.79 -20.77
CA SER A 93 2.38 3.13 -19.42
C SER A 93 1.72 2.25 -18.35
N LEU A 94 2.37 2.18 -17.18
CA LEU A 94 1.82 1.62 -15.95
C LEU A 94 1.67 2.74 -14.91
N ASP A 95 0.67 2.61 -14.03
CA ASP A 95 0.52 3.52 -12.90
C ASP A 95 1.46 3.09 -11.77
N ILE A 96 2.53 3.86 -11.53
CA ILE A 96 3.52 3.53 -10.51
C ILE A 96 2.93 3.60 -9.10
N LYS A 97 1.96 4.48 -8.86
CA LYS A 97 1.30 4.58 -7.54
C LYS A 97 0.49 3.32 -7.27
N LEU A 98 -0.23 2.80 -8.25
CA LEU A 98 -0.95 1.52 -8.12
C LEU A 98 0.02 0.34 -8.01
N ALA A 99 1.15 0.38 -8.71
CA ALA A 99 2.17 -0.67 -8.62
C ALA A 99 2.79 -0.78 -7.21
N MET A 100 2.87 0.32 -6.46
CA MET A 100 3.42 0.38 -5.10
C MET A 100 2.44 -0.04 -4.01
N LEU A 101 1.14 0.06 -4.30
CA LEU A 101 0.07 -0.15 -3.32
C LEU A 101 0.20 -1.48 -2.57
N PRO A 102 0.47 -2.62 -3.24
CA PRO A 102 0.58 -3.90 -2.53
C PRO A 102 1.75 -3.98 -1.54
N LEU A 103 2.86 -3.29 -1.81
CA LEU A 103 4.00 -3.20 -0.88
C LEU A 103 3.61 -2.40 0.38
N ILE A 104 2.90 -1.28 0.17
CA ILE A 104 2.41 -0.43 1.25
C ILE A 104 1.40 -1.19 2.09
N ASP A 105 0.48 -1.90 1.45
CA ASP A 105 -0.57 -2.66 2.11
C ASP A 105 0.00 -3.87 2.86
N PHE A 106 0.99 -4.58 2.29
CA PHE A 106 1.77 -5.59 3.00
C PHE A 106 2.36 -5.03 4.29
N THR A 107 3.04 -3.90 4.18
CA THR A 107 3.67 -3.24 5.31
C THR A 107 2.64 -2.85 6.38
N ARG A 108 1.45 -2.40 5.96
CA ARG A 108 0.34 -2.06 6.86
C ARG A 108 -0.19 -3.30 7.57
N VAL A 109 -0.54 -4.36 6.84
CA VAL A 109 -1.09 -5.60 7.43
C VAL A 109 -0.11 -6.20 8.45
N TYR A 110 1.17 -6.30 8.08
CA TYR A 110 2.21 -6.81 8.98
C TYR A 110 2.41 -5.91 10.20
N ALA A 111 2.40 -4.59 10.02
CA ALA A 111 2.50 -3.65 11.13
C ALA A 111 1.35 -3.84 12.13
N LEU A 112 0.11 -3.94 11.63
CA LEU A 112 -1.08 -4.15 12.44
C LEU A 112 -1.06 -5.49 13.18
N LYS A 113 -0.66 -6.58 12.50
CA LYS A 113 -0.44 -7.91 13.12
C LYS A 113 0.51 -7.82 14.32
N ASN A 114 1.54 -6.98 14.23
CA ASN A 114 2.56 -6.81 15.25
C ASN A 114 2.24 -5.67 16.24
N GLY A 115 1.03 -5.12 16.25
CA GLY A 115 0.62 -4.04 17.17
C GLY A 115 1.39 -2.73 16.96
N ILE A 116 1.83 -2.44 15.73
CA ILE A 116 2.52 -1.21 15.34
C ILE A 116 1.47 -0.20 14.86
N SER A 117 1.36 0.93 15.55
CA SER A 117 0.31 1.94 15.33
C SER A 117 0.74 3.10 14.41
N GLN A 118 1.99 3.11 13.98
CA GLN A 118 2.54 4.11 13.07
C GLN A 118 1.90 3.95 11.68
N THR A 119 1.75 5.08 10.97
CA THR A 119 1.09 5.12 9.65
C THR A 119 2.06 5.29 8.48
N ASN A 120 3.23 5.89 8.73
CA ASN A 120 4.25 6.03 7.70
C ASN A 120 4.87 4.66 7.34
N THR A 121 4.95 4.34 6.05
CA THR A 121 5.47 3.07 5.53
C THR A 121 6.90 2.77 5.97
N LEU A 122 7.83 3.73 5.85
CA LEU A 122 9.23 3.53 6.25
C LEU A 122 9.35 3.35 7.77
N THR A 123 8.57 4.10 8.54
CA THR A 123 8.51 3.92 10.00
C THR A 123 7.96 2.54 10.38
N ARG A 124 6.92 2.04 9.69
CA ARG A 124 6.41 0.69 9.89
C ARG A 124 7.46 -0.37 9.60
N LEU A 125 8.16 -0.25 8.46
CA LEU A 125 9.23 -1.19 8.09
C LEU A 125 10.35 -1.21 9.14
N PHE A 126 10.78 -0.04 9.61
CA PHE A 126 11.78 0.04 10.67
C PHE A 126 11.29 -0.63 11.96
N ARG A 127 10.05 -0.36 12.38
CA ARG A 127 9.47 -0.99 13.58
C ARG A 127 9.34 -2.51 13.43
N LEU A 128 8.91 -2.99 12.27
CA LEU A 128 8.82 -4.42 11.95
C LEU A 128 10.20 -5.10 12.04
N TYR A 129 11.23 -4.46 11.50
CA TYR A 129 12.61 -4.93 11.62
C TYR A 129 13.08 -4.98 13.08
N THR A 130 12.92 -3.90 13.85
CA THR A 130 13.34 -3.85 15.26
C THR A 130 12.59 -4.81 16.17
N ARG A 131 11.42 -5.32 15.73
CA ARG A 131 10.63 -6.34 16.42
C ARG A 131 10.87 -7.75 15.89
N HIS A 132 11.87 -7.94 15.03
CA HIS A 132 12.20 -9.22 14.39
C HIS A 132 11.06 -9.83 13.55
N ALA A 133 10.07 -9.02 13.16
CA ALA A 133 9.00 -9.44 12.26
C ALA A 133 9.44 -9.45 10.78
N LEU A 134 10.56 -8.80 10.47
CA LEU A 134 11.26 -8.88 9.19
C LEU A 134 12.74 -9.16 9.45
N THR A 135 13.35 -9.96 8.59
CA THR A 135 14.81 -10.11 8.54
C THR A 135 15.47 -8.81 8.07
N ASN A 136 16.77 -8.63 8.36
CA ASN A 136 17.52 -7.48 7.84
C ASN A 136 17.48 -7.39 6.30
N LYS A 137 17.51 -8.56 5.63
CA LYS A 137 17.43 -8.64 4.17
C LYS A 137 16.06 -8.18 3.67
N GLU A 138 14.96 -8.73 4.19
CA GLU A 138 13.60 -8.30 3.82
C GLU A 138 13.41 -6.80 4.07
N TYR A 139 13.81 -6.30 5.24
CA TYR A 139 13.72 -4.88 5.56
C TYR A 139 14.47 -4.01 4.53
N THR A 140 15.73 -4.33 4.27
CA THR A 140 16.58 -3.56 3.36
C THR A 140 16.04 -3.58 1.92
N ASP A 141 15.62 -4.75 1.44
CA ASP A 141 15.10 -4.92 0.08
C ASP A 141 13.78 -4.14 -0.11
N ILE A 142 12.86 -4.24 0.87
CA ILE A 142 11.57 -3.53 0.81
C ILE A 142 11.77 -2.01 0.87
N VAL A 143 12.66 -1.52 1.74
CA VAL A 143 12.97 -0.08 1.82
C VAL A 143 13.55 0.44 0.51
N LYS A 144 14.50 -0.29 -0.08
CA LYS A 144 15.10 0.09 -1.37
C LYS A 144 14.06 0.12 -2.48
N ALA A 145 13.22 -0.90 -2.56
CA ALA A 145 12.14 -0.97 -3.54
C ALA A 145 11.16 0.20 -3.40
N TYR A 146 10.69 0.47 -2.18
CA TYR A 146 9.78 1.57 -1.90
C TYR A 146 10.38 2.92 -2.30
N ASN A 147 11.62 3.20 -1.90
CA ASN A 147 12.30 4.45 -2.21
C ASN A 147 12.52 4.63 -3.72
N TYR A 148 12.91 3.56 -4.43
CA TYR A 148 13.09 3.60 -5.87
C TYR A 148 11.79 3.89 -6.62
N MET A 149 10.69 3.22 -6.26
CA MET A 149 9.38 3.49 -6.89
C MET A 149 8.87 4.89 -6.55
N MET A 150 9.11 5.39 -5.32
CA MET A 150 8.83 6.79 -4.96
C MET A 150 9.64 7.77 -5.81
N GLN A 151 10.91 7.46 -6.08
CA GLN A 151 11.78 8.28 -6.94
C GLN A 151 11.25 8.31 -8.38
N LEU A 152 10.90 7.15 -8.97
CA LEU A 152 10.30 7.10 -10.31
C LEU A 152 9.02 7.93 -10.38
N ARG A 153 8.17 7.83 -9.34
CA ARG A 153 6.94 8.63 -9.25
C ARG A 153 7.24 10.12 -9.18
N PHE A 154 8.22 10.53 -8.38
CA PHE A 154 8.61 11.93 -8.25
C PHE A 154 9.17 12.49 -9.56
N LEU A 155 10.06 11.75 -10.22
CA LEU A 155 10.61 12.13 -11.53
C LEU A 155 9.51 12.27 -12.58
N ARG A 156 8.55 11.34 -12.62
CA ARG A 156 7.39 11.45 -13.52
C ARG A 156 6.64 12.76 -13.31
N GLN A 157 6.36 13.11 -12.05
CA GLN A 157 5.63 14.34 -11.72
C GLN A 157 6.41 15.61 -12.11
N ILE A 158 7.74 15.60 -11.95
CA ILE A 158 8.59 16.69 -12.42
C ILE A 158 8.48 16.81 -13.94
N THR A 159 8.72 15.73 -14.69
CA THR A 159 8.65 15.74 -16.16
C THR A 159 7.28 16.20 -16.68
N THR A 160 6.18 15.75 -16.07
CA THR A 160 4.84 16.19 -16.48
C THR A 160 4.64 17.70 -16.32
N ILE A 161 5.21 18.29 -15.27
CA ILE A 161 5.05 19.73 -14.99
C ILE A 161 6.00 20.56 -15.85
N MET A 162 7.28 20.16 -15.90
CA MET A 162 8.36 20.97 -16.46
C MET A 162 8.48 20.80 -17.98
N ASP A 163 8.25 19.59 -18.49
CA ASP A 163 8.55 19.25 -19.89
C ASP A 163 7.26 19.05 -20.71
N GLU A 164 6.18 18.56 -20.09
CA GLU A 164 4.90 18.30 -20.76
C GLU A 164 3.84 19.40 -20.53
N GLU A 165 4.08 20.33 -19.60
CA GLU A 165 3.14 21.38 -19.19
C GLU A 165 1.74 20.84 -18.79
N LYS A 166 1.70 19.65 -18.19
CA LYS A 166 0.49 18.95 -17.75
C LYS A 166 0.38 18.92 -16.22
N SER A 167 -0.83 18.62 -15.76
CA SER A 167 -1.05 18.27 -14.35
C SER A 167 -0.28 17.00 -13.99
N PRO A 168 0.26 16.90 -12.76
CA PRO A 168 1.06 15.76 -12.34
C PRO A 168 0.25 14.45 -12.35
N ASP A 169 0.83 13.39 -12.92
CA ASP A 169 0.24 12.06 -12.97
C ASP A 169 1.15 11.00 -12.29
N ASN A 170 0.84 9.71 -12.46
CA ASN A 170 1.64 8.59 -11.96
C ASN A 170 1.99 7.58 -13.06
N TYR A 171 1.85 7.94 -14.33
CA TYR A 171 1.95 7.01 -15.45
C TYR A 171 3.36 6.99 -16.02
N ILE A 172 4.08 5.89 -15.82
CA ILE A 172 5.43 5.72 -16.38
C ILE A 172 5.39 4.75 -17.55
N ASN A 173 5.99 5.12 -18.68
CA ASN A 173 6.28 4.16 -19.74
C ASN A 173 7.57 3.43 -19.38
N PRO A 174 7.53 2.13 -19.00
CA PRO A 174 8.72 1.42 -18.58
C PRO A 174 9.75 1.27 -19.71
N HIS A 175 9.35 1.37 -20.99
CA HIS A 175 10.26 1.31 -22.13
C HIS A 175 11.09 2.59 -22.31
N ASN A 176 10.72 3.68 -21.65
CA ASN A 176 11.51 4.91 -21.63
C ASN A 176 12.59 4.89 -20.52
N LEU A 177 12.57 3.89 -19.65
CA LEU A 177 13.59 3.70 -18.61
C LEU A 177 14.85 3.04 -19.19
N SER A 178 16.00 3.27 -18.56
CA SER A 178 17.23 2.55 -18.90
C SER A 178 17.06 1.03 -18.73
N VAL A 179 17.89 0.23 -19.40
CA VAL A 179 17.83 -1.25 -19.25
C VAL A 179 18.05 -1.70 -17.81
N LEU A 180 18.91 -0.98 -17.07
CA LEU A 180 19.15 -1.24 -15.65
C LEU A 180 17.92 -0.93 -14.82
N ASP A 181 17.27 0.22 -15.05
CA ASP A 181 16.04 0.63 -14.37
C ASP A 181 14.87 -0.32 -14.67
N GLN A 182 14.74 -0.76 -15.92
CA GLN A 182 13.74 -1.76 -16.30
C GLN A 182 13.97 -3.08 -15.55
N THR A 183 15.21 -3.52 -15.43
CA THR A 183 15.57 -4.75 -14.72
C THR A 183 15.26 -4.61 -13.23
N LEU A 184 15.67 -3.51 -12.61
CA LEU A 184 15.41 -3.22 -11.22
C LEU A 184 13.90 -3.14 -10.93
N LEU A 185 13.14 -2.43 -11.75
CA LEU A 185 11.69 -2.33 -11.59
C LEU A 185 11.02 -3.71 -11.72
N LYS A 186 11.43 -4.56 -12.66
CA LYS A 186 10.92 -5.94 -12.77
C LYS A 186 11.18 -6.76 -11.51
N GLU A 187 12.40 -6.70 -10.98
CA GLU A 187 12.74 -7.43 -9.74
C GLU A 187 11.96 -6.92 -8.54
N ILE A 188 11.72 -5.60 -8.46
CA ILE A 188 10.85 -5.01 -7.44
C ILE A 188 9.41 -5.54 -7.58
N LEU A 189 8.84 -5.53 -8.78
CA LEU A 189 7.47 -6.02 -9.00
C LEU A 189 7.32 -7.51 -8.66
N LYS A 190 8.31 -8.35 -8.99
CA LYS A 190 8.35 -9.76 -8.57
C LYS A 190 8.46 -9.92 -7.06
N MET A 191 9.25 -9.08 -6.39
CA MET A 191 9.32 -9.07 -4.94
C MET A 191 7.95 -8.71 -4.33
N ILE A 192 7.26 -7.72 -4.88
CA ILE A 192 5.91 -7.33 -4.45
C ILE A 192 4.91 -8.49 -4.60
N GLU A 193 4.97 -9.22 -5.72
CA GLU A 193 4.14 -10.42 -5.94
C GLU A 193 4.39 -11.48 -4.86
N LYS A 194 5.66 -11.74 -4.51
CA LYS A 194 6.02 -12.66 -3.42
C LYS A 194 5.49 -12.20 -2.05
N LEU A 195 5.52 -10.90 -1.77
CA LEU A 195 4.96 -10.34 -0.53
C LEU A 195 3.44 -10.54 -0.45
N GLN A 196 2.73 -10.39 -1.57
CA GLN A 196 1.29 -10.69 -1.64
C GLN A 196 0.99 -12.16 -1.41
N GLN A 197 1.76 -13.07 -2.04
CA GLN A 197 1.63 -14.51 -1.82
C GLN A 197 1.84 -14.87 -0.34
N LYS A 198 2.87 -14.29 0.29
CA LYS A 198 3.14 -14.46 1.73
C LYS A 198 1.93 -14.07 2.58
N LEU A 199 1.30 -12.92 2.33
CA LEU A 199 0.08 -12.51 3.04
C LEU A 199 -1.08 -13.46 2.80
N SER A 200 -1.28 -13.89 1.54
CA SER A 200 -2.39 -14.76 1.17
C SER A 200 -2.31 -16.09 1.94
N ILE A 201 -1.16 -16.74 1.91
CA ILE A 201 -0.92 -17.98 2.66
C ILE A 201 -1.18 -17.79 4.15
N GLU A 202 -0.72 -16.67 4.72
CA GLU A 202 -0.79 -16.40 6.15
C GLU A 202 -2.21 -16.07 6.66
N PHE A 203 -2.99 -15.31 5.88
CA PHE A 203 -4.25 -14.73 6.37
C PHE A 203 -5.51 -15.19 5.64
N THR A 204 -5.40 -15.71 4.42
CA THR A 204 -6.54 -16.22 3.66
C THR A 204 -6.54 -17.74 3.53
N GLY A 205 -5.37 -18.37 3.70
CA GLY A 205 -5.19 -19.81 3.51
C GLY A 205 -5.20 -20.24 2.03
N VAL A 206 -5.15 -19.27 1.11
CA VAL A 206 -5.11 -19.51 -0.35
C VAL A 206 -3.68 -19.25 -0.83
N ALA A 207 -3.10 -20.24 -1.52
CA ALA A 207 -1.80 -20.14 -2.18
C ALA A 207 -1.88 -19.36 -3.50
#